data_AF-A0A3M6CQS9-F1
#
_entry.id   AF-A0A3M6CQS9-F1
#
_cell.length_a   1.000
_cell.length_b   1.000
_cell.length_c   1.000
_cell.angle_alpha   90.00
_cell.angle_beta   90.00
_cell.angle_gamma   90.00
#
_symmetry.space_group_name_H-M   'P 1'
#
loop_
_entity.id
_entity.type
_entity.pdbx_description
1 polymer ?
#
loop_
_entity_poly.entity_id
_entity_poly.type
_entity_poly.pdbx_seq_one_letter_code
_entity_poly.pdbx_strand_id
1 'polypeptide(L)'
;MRSRPADVASAPPAYTPRPLKNLFTANGCWADLLEAGGLRQIEVESISKMLACGTSILGVKHYTCGNEHCPHVKYLCNTCHCRACPSCGKKSTDQWIAVQNNRLPDCPWQHLVFTLPDTLWPLFFYNRWLLDALFRLAADNLIYTAKRRGLRVGIFGALHTYGLDEQGVWKNLSFHKEALRRRWMWLMRDYLLGQPLSQLTMP
;
A
#
# COMPACT_ATOMS: atom_id res chain seq x y z
N MET A 1 -43.46 -7.77 -39.65
CA MET A 1 -42.75 -6.51 -39.41
C MET A 1 -42.33 -6.45 -37.96
N ARG A 2 -41.00 -6.40 -37.72
CA ARG A 2 -40.41 -6.27 -36.38
C ARG A 2 -40.33 -4.78 -36.04
N SER A 3 -40.69 -4.41 -34.82
CA SER A 3 -40.22 -3.18 -34.17
C SER A 3 -40.23 -3.38 -32.66
N ARG A 4 -39.06 -3.67 -32.08
CA ARG A 4 -38.80 -3.47 -30.65
C ARG A 4 -38.75 -1.96 -30.39
N PRO A 5 -39.38 -1.43 -29.32
CA PRO A 5 -39.20 -0.04 -28.92
C PRO A 5 -37.80 0.15 -28.32
N ALA A 6 -37.28 1.36 -28.50
CA ALA A 6 -35.86 1.71 -28.41
C ALA A 6 -35.23 1.48 -27.03
N ASP A 7 -34.15 0.69 -27.01
CA ASP A 7 -33.12 0.78 -25.98
C ASP A 7 -32.47 2.17 -26.07
N VAL A 8 -32.83 3.06 -25.15
CA VAL A 8 -32.08 4.31 -24.93
C VAL A 8 -31.60 4.34 -23.49
N ALA A 9 -30.49 3.65 -23.25
CA ALA A 9 -29.51 3.98 -22.23
C ALA A 9 -28.17 3.23 -22.48
N SER A 10 -27.40 3.67 -23.46
CA SER A 10 -25.98 3.30 -23.58
C SER A 10 -25.19 4.57 -23.87
N ALA A 11 -24.19 5.02 -23.11
CA ALA A 11 -23.56 4.56 -21.88
C ALA A 11 -22.86 5.79 -21.24
N PRO A 12 -22.48 5.79 -19.95
CA PRO A 12 -21.32 6.59 -19.53
C PRO A 12 -20.04 6.03 -20.19
N PRO A 13 -19.12 6.85 -20.74
CA PRO A 13 -17.90 6.37 -21.40
C PRO A 13 -16.83 5.87 -20.40
N ALA A 14 -15.88 5.11 -20.93
CA ALA A 14 -14.82 4.37 -20.25
C ALA A 14 -13.88 5.20 -19.33
N TYR A 15 -13.74 4.72 -18.09
CA TYR A 15 -12.53 4.57 -17.23
C TYR A 15 -13.05 4.35 -15.79
N THR A 16 -12.53 3.41 -14.99
CA THR A 16 -11.66 3.79 -13.85
C THR A 16 -11.10 2.57 -13.10
N PRO A 17 -9.93 2.75 -12.43
CA PRO A 17 -8.95 1.72 -12.24
C PRO A 17 -9.32 0.84 -11.05
N ARG A 18 -9.79 -0.37 -11.35
CA ARG A 18 -9.44 -1.52 -10.52
C ARG A 18 -8.53 -2.45 -11.32
N PRO A 19 -7.38 -1.96 -11.84
CA PRO A 19 -6.47 -2.78 -12.62
C PRO A 19 -6.12 -4.04 -11.83
N LEU A 20 -5.95 -3.91 -10.51
CA LEU A 20 -5.71 -5.06 -9.65
C LEU A 20 -6.88 -6.05 -9.61
N LYS A 21 -8.14 -5.61 -9.47
CA LYS A 21 -9.26 -6.56 -9.54
C LYS A 21 -9.36 -7.21 -10.91
N ASN A 22 -9.24 -6.42 -11.97
CA ASN A 22 -9.31 -6.91 -13.34
C ASN A 22 -8.20 -7.91 -13.64
N LEU A 23 -6.98 -7.69 -13.12
CA LEU A 23 -5.87 -8.64 -13.24
C LEU A 23 -6.20 -10.01 -12.64
N PHE A 24 -6.91 -10.03 -11.50
CA PHE A 24 -7.31 -11.28 -10.85
C PHE A 24 -8.59 -11.90 -11.41
N THR A 25 -9.49 -11.12 -12.03
CA THR A 25 -10.75 -11.65 -12.59
C THR A 25 -10.71 -11.94 -14.08
N ALA A 26 -9.81 -11.31 -14.84
CA ALA A 26 -9.68 -11.56 -16.27
C ALA A 26 -9.29 -13.03 -16.50
N ASN A 27 -9.93 -13.67 -17.48
CA ASN A 27 -9.64 -15.04 -17.93
C ASN A 27 -9.58 -16.11 -16.81
N GLY A 28 -10.19 -15.87 -15.65
CA GLY A 28 -10.12 -16.82 -14.53
C GLY A 28 -8.79 -16.85 -13.78
N CYS A 29 -7.88 -15.89 -14.01
CA CYS A 29 -6.51 -15.89 -13.44
C CYS A 29 -6.45 -16.19 -11.94
N TRP A 30 -7.39 -15.69 -11.14
CA TRP A 30 -7.42 -15.99 -9.71
C TRP A 30 -7.76 -17.44 -9.39
N ALA A 31 -8.68 -18.06 -10.14
CA ALA A 31 -8.97 -19.48 -9.99
C ALA A 31 -7.75 -20.33 -10.36
N ASP A 32 -7.10 -20.01 -11.49
CA ASP A 32 -5.89 -20.71 -11.94
C ASP A 32 -4.75 -20.61 -10.90
N LEU A 33 -4.56 -19.43 -10.30
CA LEU A 33 -3.58 -19.22 -9.22
C LEU A 33 -3.92 -20.01 -7.95
N LEU A 34 -5.21 -20.15 -7.62
CA LEU A 34 -5.64 -20.97 -6.49
C LEU A 34 -5.38 -22.46 -6.74
N GLU A 35 -5.61 -22.93 -7.96
CA GLU A 35 -5.36 -24.32 -8.36
C GLU A 35 -3.86 -24.65 -8.42
N ALA A 36 -3.04 -23.73 -8.94
CA ALA A 36 -1.58 -23.89 -8.98
C ALA A 36 -0.95 -23.99 -7.57
N GLY A 37 -1.61 -23.43 -6.55
CA GLY A 37 -1.15 -23.49 -5.17
C GLY A 37 0.09 -22.63 -4.89
N GLY A 38 0.76 -22.90 -3.77
CA GLY A 38 1.96 -22.15 -3.35
C GLY A 38 1.67 -20.78 -2.72
N LEU A 39 0.41 -20.35 -2.67
CA LEU A 39 -0.03 -19.13 -2.00
C LEU A 39 -0.20 -19.37 -0.50
N ARG A 40 0.22 -18.38 0.31
CA ARG A 40 -0.06 -18.39 1.74
C ARG A 40 -1.51 -18.01 1.99
N GLN A 41 -2.04 -18.47 3.12
CA GLN A 41 -3.41 -18.16 3.55
C GLN A 41 -3.70 -16.65 3.56
N ILE A 42 -2.76 -15.82 4.04
CA ILE A 42 -2.95 -14.37 4.07
C ILE A 42 -3.07 -13.74 2.68
N GLU A 43 -2.42 -14.31 1.67
CA GLU A 43 -2.52 -13.85 0.27
C GLU A 43 -3.88 -14.19 -0.30
N VAL A 44 -4.33 -15.43 -0.09
CA VAL A 44 -5.67 -15.91 -0.47
C VAL A 44 -6.76 -15.06 0.17
N GLU A 45 -6.68 -14.83 1.48
CA GLU A 45 -7.65 -14.01 2.20
C GLU A 45 -7.65 -12.56 1.72
N SER A 46 -6.47 -11.97 1.49
CA SER A 46 -6.35 -10.57 1.09
C SER A 46 -6.92 -10.33 -0.31
N ILE A 47 -6.60 -11.21 -1.26
CA ILE A 47 -7.10 -11.14 -2.64
C ILE A 47 -8.61 -11.41 -2.66
N SER A 48 -9.09 -12.43 -1.96
CA SER A 48 -10.52 -12.75 -1.88
C SER A 48 -11.35 -11.59 -1.30
N LYS A 49 -10.88 -11.00 -0.19
CA LYS A 49 -11.50 -9.79 0.41
C LYS A 49 -11.48 -8.61 -0.57
N MET A 50 -10.35 -8.39 -1.25
CA MET A 50 -10.25 -7.35 -2.27
C MET A 50 -11.28 -7.58 -3.39
N LEU A 51 -11.40 -8.80 -3.92
CA LEU A 51 -12.33 -9.14 -4.99
C LEU A 51 -13.79 -8.89 -4.56
N ALA A 52 -14.17 -9.33 -3.36
CA ALA A 52 -15.51 -9.09 -2.79
C ALA A 52 -15.83 -7.60 -2.50
N CYS A 53 -14.81 -6.73 -2.37
CA CYS A 53 -15.00 -5.34 -1.95
C CYS A 53 -15.95 -4.53 -2.84
N GLY A 54 -16.98 -3.92 -2.24
CA GLY A 54 -17.96 -3.11 -2.97
C GLY A 54 -18.88 -3.93 -3.87
N THR A 55 -19.06 -5.21 -3.56
CA THR A 55 -20.10 -6.08 -4.12
C THR A 55 -21.11 -6.42 -3.03
N SER A 56 -22.26 -6.99 -3.41
CA SER A 56 -23.28 -7.44 -2.46
C SER A 56 -22.82 -8.56 -1.53
N ILE A 57 -21.72 -9.27 -1.86
CA ILE A 57 -21.14 -10.36 -1.07
C ILE A 57 -20.81 -9.90 0.36
N LEU A 58 -20.39 -8.64 0.55
CA LEU A 58 -20.05 -8.10 1.88
C LEU A 58 -21.25 -7.44 2.58
N GLY A 59 -22.46 -7.61 2.03
CA GLY A 59 -23.67 -6.94 2.48
C GLY A 59 -23.88 -5.58 1.84
N VAL A 60 -25.14 -5.13 1.89
CA VAL A 60 -25.63 -3.91 1.25
C VAL A 60 -26.44 -3.11 2.25
N LYS A 61 -26.20 -1.79 2.28
CA LYS A 61 -27.05 -0.84 2.98
C LYS A 61 -28.06 -0.25 2.02
N HIS A 62 -29.31 -0.33 2.39
CA HIS A 62 -30.44 0.22 1.64
C HIS A 62 -30.85 1.55 2.26
N TYR A 63 -30.83 2.61 1.46
CA TYR A 63 -31.25 3.95 1.86
C TYR A 63 -32.46 4.37 1.05
N THR A 64 -33.53 4.72 1.75
CA THR A 64 -34.74 5.31 1.20
C THR A 64 -34.85 6.76 1.65
N CYS A 65 -35.55 7.57 0.87
CA CYS A 65 -35.92 8.91 1.31
C CYS A 65 -36.93 8.82 2.48
N GLY A 66 -36.86 9.76 3.42
CA GLY A 66 -37.86 9.85 4.50
C GLY A 66 -39.24 10.34 4.04
N ASN A 67 -39.37 10.83 2.81
CA ASN A 67 -40.66 11.14 2.20
C ASN A 67 -41.24 9.86 1.55
N GLU A 68 -42.39 9.42 2.03
CA GLU A 68 -43.10 8.22 1.57
C GLU A 68 -43.47 8.25 0.07
N HIS A 69 -43.57 9.43 -0.53
CA HIS A 69 -43.89 9.61 -1.96
C HIS A 69 -42.65 9.71 -2.85
N CYS A 70 -41.44 9.64 -2.29
CA CYS A 70 -40.20 9.77 -3.04
C CYS A 70 -39.67 8.39 -3.45
N PRO A 71 -39.62 8.05 -4.76
CA PRO A 71 -39.20 6.72 -5.22
C PRO A 71 -37.67 6.52 -5.19
N HIS A 72 -36.90 7.51 -4.72
CA HIS A 72 -35.44 7.44 -4.74
C HIS A 72 -34.92 6.43 -3.73
N VAL A 73 -34.16 5.46 -4.25
CA VAL A 73 -33.50 4.42 -3.48
C VAL A 73 -32.01 4.39 -3.82
N LYS A 74 -31.17 4.20 -2.81
CA LYS A 74 -29.73 4.03 -2.98
C LYS A 74 -29.24 2.77 -2.27
N TYR A 75 -28.55 1.92 -3.02
CA TYR A 75 -27.87 0.74 -2.49
C TYR A 75 -26.38 1.02 -2.37
N LEU A 76 -25.82 0.81 -1.17
CA LEU A 76 -24.39 0.96 -0.91
C LEU A 76 -23.81 -0.38 -0.45
N CYS A 77 -22.94 -0.96 -1.28
CA CYS A 77 -22.22 -2.18 -0.91
C CYS A 77 -21.13 -1.88 0.11
N ASN A 78 -20.95 -2.77 1.08
CA ASN A 78 -19.92 -2.63 2.10
C ASN A 78 -18.50 -2.80 1.52
N THR A 79 -17.53 -2.21 2.22
CA THR A 79 -16.11 -2.27 1.88
C THR A 79 -15.37 -3.37 2.65
N CYS A 80 -14.31 -3.92 2.06
CA CYS A 80 -13.58 -5.04 2.66
C CYS A 80 -12.60 -4.68 3.77
N HIS A 81 -12.23 -3.39 3.90
CA HIS A 81 -11.20 -2.90 4.84
C HIS A 81 -9.83 -3.60 4.75
N CYS A 82 -9.58 -4.36 3.67
CA CYS A 82 -8.31 -5.02 3.44
C CYS A 82 -7.25 -4.04 2.93
N ARG A 83 -6.02 -4.14 3.47
CA ARG A 83 -4.87 -3.31 3.08
C ARG A 83 -4.44 -3.55 1.62
N ALA A 84 -4.64 -4.76 1.08
CA ALA A 84 -4.32 -5.08 -0.31
C ALA A 84 -5.34 -4.51 -1.30
N CYS A 85 -6.51 -4.09 -0.83
CA CYS A 85 -7.53 -3.53 -1.71
C CYS A 85 -7.11 -2.13 -2.21
N PRO A 86 -7.10 -1.86 -3.52
CA PRO A 86 -6.71 -0.56 -4.07
C PRO A 86 -7.54 0.61 -3.54
N SER A 87 -8.81 0.37 -3.20
CA SER A 87 -9.70 1.39 -2.66
C SER A 87 -9.58 1.52 -1.13
N CYS A 88 -9.76 0.41 -0.40
CA CYS A 88 -9.72 0.44 1.07
C CYS A 88 -8.31 0.68 1.61
N GLY A 89 -7.33 -0.02 1.08
CA GLY A 89 -5.93 0.11 1.45
C GLY A 89 -5.42 1.53 1.23
N LYS A 90 -5.69 2.12 0.06
CA LYS A 90 -5.31 3.53 -0.23
C LYS A 90 -5.92 4.49 0.79
N LYS A 91 -7.22 4.39 1.05
CA LYS A 91 -7.91 5.22 2.05
C LYS A 91 -7.27 5.06 3.44
N SER A 92 -7.04 3.83 3.88
CA SER A 92 -6.40 3.55 5.17
C SER A 92 -4.98 4.11 5.25
N THR A 93 -4.19 3.99 4.18
CA THR A 93 -2.85 4.56 4.15
C THR A 93 -2.88 6.09 4.16
N ASP A 94 -3.79 6.72 3.43
CA ASP A 94 -3.95 8.19 3.45
C ASP A 94 -4.31 8.71 4.84
N GLN A 95 -5.25 8.05 5.50
CA GLN A 95 -5.61 8.37 6.89
C GLN A 95 -4.43 8.19 7.83
N TRP A 96 -3.67 7.11 7.68
CA TRP A 96 -2.49 6.85 8.49
C TRP A 96 -1.38 7.89 8.25
N ILE A 97 -1.15 8.32 7.00
CA ILE A 97 -0.21 9.39 6.64
C ILE A 97 -0.62 10.70 7.30
N ALA A 98 -1.90 11.07 7.23
CA ALA A 98 -2.39 12.28 7.87
C ALA A 98 -2.13 12.27 9.39
N VAL A 99 -2.33 11.11 10.03
CA VAL A 99 -2.00 10.94 11.47
C VAL A 99 -0.50 11.05 11.72
N GLN A 100 0.36 10.47 10.87
CA GLN A 100 1.81 10.56 11.07
C GLN A 100 2.31 12.00 10.88
N ASN A 101 1.83 12.71 9.86
CA ASN A 101 2.20 14.10 9.61
C ASN A 101 1.87 15.01 10.81
N ASN A 102 0.80 14.72 11.56
CA ASN A 102 0.45 15.45 12.77
C ASN A 102 1.27 15.05 14.01
N ARG A 103 1.94 13.89 13.99
CA ARG A 103 2.75 13.37 15.12
C ARG A 103 4.23 13.67 14.96
N LEU A 104 4.70 13.74 13.72
CA LEU A 104 6.11 13.93 13.41
C LEU A 104 6.49 15.41 13.56
N PRO A 105 7.63 15.73 14.21
CA PRO A 105 8.08 17.11 14.34
C PRO A 105 8.42 17.75 12.99
N ASP A 106 8.21 19.06 12.89
CA ASP A 106 8.63 19.83 11.73
C ASP A 106 10.15 20.10 11.81
N CYS A 107 10.93 19.16 11.29
CA CYS A 107 12.39 19.24 11.25
C CYS A 107 12.96 18.52 10.01
N PRO A 108 14.25 18.67 9.69
CA PRO A 108 14.90 17.86 8.66
C PRO A 108 14.88 16.36 9.01
N TRP A 109 14.70 15.52 8.00
CA TRP A 109 14.66 14.06 8.13
C TRP A 109 15.76 13.41 7.30
N GLN A 110 16.35 12.33 7.83
CA GLN A 110 17.22 11.44 7.07
C GLN A 110 16.49 10.13 6.79
N HIS A 111 16.56 9.65 5.55
CA HIS A 111 16.06 8.32 5.18
C HIS A 111 17.21 7.33 5.13
N LEU A 112 17.12 6.25 5.90
CA LEU A 112 18.07 5.14 5.90
C LEU A 112 17.36 3.86 5.47
N VAL A 113 18.02 3.09 4.61
CA VAL A 113 17.52 1.79 4.13
C VAL A 113 18.50 0.71 4.55
N PHE A 114 18.02 -0.22 5.38
CA PHE A 114 18.76 -1.44 5.71
C PHE A 114 18.31 -2.54 4.77
N THR A 115 19.23 -3.02 3.93
CA THR A 115 18.96 -4.13 3.02
C THR A 115 19.55 -5.40 3.60
N LEU A 116 18.71 -6.42 3.75
CA LEU A 116 19.16 -7.72 4.18
C LEU A 116 19.87 -8.42 3.00
N PRO A 117 21.07 -9.01 3.21
CA PRO A 117 21.72 -9.86 2.20
C PRO A 117 20.78 -10.97 1.71
N ASP A 118 20.84 -11.26 0.41
CA ASP A 118 20.04 -12.29 -0.28
C ASP A 118 20.19 -13.69 0.32
N THR A 119 21.40 -14.03 0.74
CA THR A 119 21.75 -15.27 1.46
C THR A 119 20.90 -15.49 2.72
N LEU A 120 20.36 -14.43 3.33
CA LEU A 120 19.52 -14.51 4.52
C LEU A 120 18.02 -14.50 4.19
N TRP A 121 17.60 -14.23 2.95
CA TRP A 121 16.17 -14.17 2.61
C TRP A 121 15.42 -15.48 2.88
N PRO A 122 15.95 -16.67 2.56
CA PRO A 122 15.27 -17.93 2.87
C PRO A 122 14.98 -18.09 4.36
N LEU A 123 15.90 -17.67 5.24
CA LEU A 123 15.71 -17.73 6.68
C LEU A 123 14.46 -16.96 7.10
N PHE A 124 14.30 -15.70 6.65
CA PHE A 124 13.14 -14.88 6.99
C PHE A 124 11.89 -15.25 6.22
N PHE A 125 12.02 -15.86 5.04
CA PHE A 125 10.88 -16.39 4.29
C PHE A 125 10.19 -17.49 5.07
N TYR A 126 10.95 -18.48 5.56
CA TYR A 126 10.41 -19.59 6.36
C TYR A 126 10.12 -19.20 7.81
N ASN A 127 10.82 -18.20 8.36
CA ASN A 127 10.68 -17.75 9.75
C ASN A 127 10.18 -16.31 9.84
N ARG A 128 8.95 -16.06 9.36
CA ARG A 128 8.38 -14.70 9.30
C ARG A 128 8.28 -14.01 10.67
N TRP A 129 8.23 -14.76 11.77
CA TRP A 129 8.24 -14.23 13.13
C TRP A 129 9.55 -13.48 13.47
N LEU A 130 10.65 -13.76 12.77
CA LEU A 130 11.93 -13.06 12.93
C LEU A 130 11.92 -11.63 12.36
N LEU A 131 10.94 -11.27 11.52
CA LEU A 131 10.90 -9.95 10.90
C LEU A 131 10.77 -8.80 11.91
N ASP A 132 10.15 -9.05 13.06
CA ASP A 132 10.07 -8.07 14.14
C ASP A 132 11.45 -7.74 14.72
N ALA A 133 12.35 -8.75 14.78
CA ALA A 133 13.71 -8.57 15.26
C ALA A 133 14.54 -7.67 14.33
N LEU A 134 14.31 -7.69 13.01
CA LEU A 134 15.05 -6.84 12.06
C LEU A 134 14.85 -5.35 12.35
N PHE A 135 13.62 -4.95 12.62
CA PHE A 135 13.30 -3.57 12.95
C PHE A 135 13.98 -3.13 14.23
N ARG A 136 13.89 -3.97 15.27
CA ARG A 136 14.50 -3.71 16.55
C ARG A 136 16.01 -3.58 16.42
N LEU A 137 16.67 -4.50 15.70
CA LEU A 137 18.10 -4.45 15.44
C LEU A 137 18.53 -3.16 14.72
N ALA A 138 17.79 -2.75 13.69
CA ALA A 138 18.07 -1.51 12.97
C ALA A 138 17.94 -0.29 13.90
N ALA A 139 16.85 -0.21 14.67
CA ALA A 139 16.61 0.88 15.60
C ALA A 139 17.66 0.94 16.73
N ASP A 140 18.00 -0.21 17.32
CA ASP A 140 18.97 -0.31 18.41
C ASP A 140 20.36 0.16 17.96
N ASN A 141 20.80 -0.21 16.75
CA ASN A 141 22.07 0.25 16.18
C ASN A 141 22.11 1.78 15.94
N LEU A 142 21.00 2.36 15.48
CA LEU A 142 20.89 3.81 15.29
C LEU A 142 20.89 4.55 16.62
N ILE A 143 20.16 4.05 17.62
CA ILE A 143 20.12 4.62 18.96
C ILE A 143 21.49 4.53 19.62
N TYR A 144 22.16 3.38 19.51
CA TYR A 144 23.50 3.17 20.03
C TYR A 144 24.49 4.19 19.45
N THR A 145 24.48 4.35 18.13
CA THR A 145 25.35 5.30 17.42
C THR A 145 25.04 6.74 17.82
N ALA A 146 23.76 7.11 17.90
CA ALA A 146 23.34 8.44 18.33
C ALA A 146 23.82 8.76 19.75
N LYS A 147 23.66 7.82 20.70
CA LYS A 147 24.13 7.98 22.09
C LYS A 147 25.62 8.23 22.17
N ARG A 148 26.43 7.50 21.42
CA ARG A 148 27.90 7.71 21.36
C ARG A 148 28.29 9.08 20.82
N ARG A 149 27.42 9.71 20.03
CA ARG A 149 27.61 11.07 19.51
C ARG A 149 26.91 12.15 20.35
N GLY A 150 26.34 11.80 21.51
CA GLY A 150 25.59 12.74 22.36
C GLY A 150 24.28 13.23 21.73
N LEU A 151 23.73 12.51 20.75
CA LEU A 151 22.51 12.87 20.03
C LEU A 151 21.29 12.13 20.57
N ARG A 152 20.14 12.81 20.56
CA ARG A 152 18.82 12.19 20.76
C ARG A 152 18.10 12.12 19.42
N VAL A 153 17.80 10.90 18.96
CA VAL A 153 17.14 10.65 17.68
C VAL A 153 15.71 10.15 17.87
N GLY A 154 14.80 10.61 17.01
CA GLY A 154 13.51 9.96 16.79
C GLY A 154 13.63 9.01 15.60
N ILE A 155 13.05 7.81 15.71
CA ILE A 155 13.09 6.80 14.65
C ILE A 155 11.67 6.47 14.23
N PHE A 156 11.43 6.59 12.92
CA PHE A 156 10.24 6.11 12.26
C PHE A 156 10.66 5.03 11.26
N GLY A 157 10.08 3.82 11.34
CA GLY A 157 10.49 2.67 10.55
C GLY A 157 9.32 2.01 9.82
N ALA A 158 9.56 1.61 8.56
CA ALA A 158 8.69 0.76 7.76
C ALA A 158 9.48 -0.44 7.21
N LEU A 159 8.89 -1.64 7.24
CA LEU A 159 9.51 -2.87 6.76
C LEU A 159 8.86 -3.26 5.45
N HIS A 160 9.70 -3.35 4.43
CA HIS A 160 9.30 -3.81 3.12
C HIS A 160 9.76 -5.26 2.96
N THR A 161 8.81 -6.18 2.85
CA THR A 161 9.11 -7.61 2.63
C THR A 161 8.94 -8.04 1.17
N TYR A 162 8.66 -7.09 0.27
CA TYR A 162 8.55 -7.27 -1.18
C TYR A 162 9.12 -6.03 -1.87
N GLY A 163 9.96 -6.23 -2.91
CA GLY A 163 10.58 -5.12 -3.65
C GLY A 163 11.67 -5.50 -4.64
N LEU A 164 11.66 -6.74 -5.15
CA LEU A 164 12.64 -7.21 -6.14
C LEU A 164 12.16 -6.89 -7.57
N ASP A 165 13.09 -6.55 -8.46
CA ASP A 165 12.87 -6.73 -9.89
C ASP A 165 13.13 -8.20 -10.29
N GLU A 166 12.83 -8.53 -11.55
CA GLU A 166 12.96 -9.90 -12.11
C GLU A 166 14.40 -10.45 -12.06
N GLN A 167 15.39 -9.62 -11.73
CA GLN A 167 16.80 -9.98 -11.67
C GLN A 167 17.30 -10.26 -10.24
N GLY A 168 16.41 -10.23 -9.24
CA GLY A 168 16.81 -10.42 -7.84
C GLY A 168 17.66 -9.27 -7.30
N VAL A 169 17.73 -8.16 -8.04
CA VAL A 169 18.41 -6.94 -7.62
C VAL A 169 17.33 -6.08 -6.96
N TRP A 170 17.60 -5.60 -5.74
CA TRP A 170 16.89 -4.40 -5.31
C TRP A 170 17.26 -3.34 -6.33
N LYS A 171 16.32 -2.87 -7.17
CA LYS A 171 16.51 -1.58 -7.83
C LYS A 171 17.12 -0.69 -6.79
N ASN A 172 18.30 -0.13 -7.07
CA ASN A 172 18.81 0.97 -6.27
C ASN A 172 17.61 1.85 -6.03
N LEU A 173 17.07 1.82 -4.81
CA LEU A 173 16.05 2.75 -4.39
C LEU A 173 16.83 4.01 -4.07
N SER A 174 17.54 4.51 -5.08
CA SER A 174 17.81 5.92 -5.18
C SER A 174 16.42 6.53 -5.19
N PHE A 175 16.10 7.18 -4.08
CA PHE A 175 14.90 7.98 -3.94
C PHE A 175 15.01 9.08 -5.00
N HIS A 176 14.58 8.77 -6.22
CA HIS A 176 14.41 9.77 -7.24
C HIS A 176 13.30 10.66 -6.72
N LYS A 177 13.69 11.84 -6.24
CA LYS A 177 12.83 12.91 -5.71
C LYS A 177 11.67 13.24 -6.67
N GLU A 178 11.78 12.81 -7.92
CA GLU A 178 10.79 12.95 -9.00
C GLU A 178 9.82 11.76 -9.15
N ALA A 179 10.23 10.52 -8.84
CA ALA A 179 9.40 9.32 -9.04
C ALA A 179 8.39 9.12 -7.90
N LEU A 180 8.71 9.57 -6.70
CA LEU A 180 7.76 9.71 -5.59
C LEU A 180 6.63 10.71 -5.90
N ARG A 181 6.88 11.70 -6.79
CA ARG A 181 5.92 12.75 -7.16
C ARG A 181 4.62 12.25 -7.81
N ARG A 182 4.51 10.97 -8.23
CA ARG A 182 3.32 10.45 -8.94
C ARG A 182 2.43 9.48 -8.14
N ARG A 183 2.87 8.93 -6.99
CA ARG A 183 2.04 7.98 -6.21
C ARG A 183 1.64 8.45 -4.81
N TRP A 184 2.31 9.44 -4.21
CA TRP A 184 1.99 9.97 -2.87
C TRP A 184 2.37 11.47 -2.79
N MET A 185 1.39 12.35 -2.48
CA MET A 185 1.48 13.84 -2.47
C MET A 185 2.43 14.38 -1.37
N TRP A 186 3.47 15.20 -1.68
CA TRP A 186 3.63 16.69 -1.62
C TRP A 186 3.25 17.35 -0.27
N LEU A 187 4.18 17.93 0.51
CA LEU A 187 4.99 19.17 0.29
C LEU A 187 6.35 19.17 1.03
N MET A 188 7.46 19.55 0.37
CA MET A 188 8.48 20.52 0.87
C MET A 188 9.68 20.63 -0.10
N ARG A 189 9.66 21.72 -0.87
CA ARG A 189 10.74 22.37 -1.63
C ARG A 189 10.94 23.67 -0.82
N ASP A 190 12.08 24.16 -0.36
CA ASP A 190 13.50 24.08 -0.70
C ASP A 190 14.26 24.59 0.55
N TYR A 191 15.26 23.88 1.12
CA TYR A 191 16.39 24.56 1.79
C TYR A 191 17.60 23.69 2.24
N LEU A 192 17.94 22.51 1.69
CA LEU A 192 19.15 21.79 2.20
C LEU A 192 20.04 21.17 1.11
N LEU A 193 20.22 21.88 -0.01
CA LEU A 193 21.47 21.75 -0.77
C LEU A 193 22.48 22.73 -0.16
N GLY A 194 23.10 22.32 0.95
CA GLY A 194 24.06 23.20 1.65
C GLY A 194 25.01 22.51 2.62
N GLN A 195 25.08 21.17 2.66
CA GLN A 195 26.05 20.45 3.50
C GLN A 195 26.58 19.24 2.70
N PRO A 196 27.90 19.10 2.50
CA PRO A 196 28.47 17.96 1.78
C PRO A 196 28.27 16.67 2.58
N LEU A 197 27.82 15.63 1.88
CA LEU A 197 27.60 14.25 2.36
C LEU A 197 28.88 13.53 2.86
N SER A 198 30.00 14.23 3.02
CA SER A 198 31.31 13.65 3.36
C SER A 198 31.57 13.41 4.85
N GLN A 199 30.60 13.64 5.75
CA GLN A 199 30.79 13.47 7.20
C GLN A 199 30.02 12.29 7.84
N LEU A 200 29.41 11.42 7.05
CA LEU A 200 28.80 10.19 7.55
C LEU A 200 29.37 8.97 6.84
N THR A 201 30.67 8.74 7.03
CA THR A 201 31.19 7.37 7.01
C THR A 201 30.88 6.74 8.37
N MET A 202 30.00 5.74 8.36
CA MET A 202 29.92 4.77 9.45
C MET A 202 31.10 3.79 9.28
N PRO A 203 31.77 3.37 10.36
CA PRO A 203 32.72 2.27 10.30
C PRO A 203 32.04 0.96 9.91
#